data_AF-A0A0D9QSR3-F1
#
_entry.id   AF-A0A0D9QSR3-F1
#
_cell.length_a   1.000
_cell.length_b   1.000
_cell.length_c   1.000
_cell.angle_alpha   90.00
_cell.angle_beta   90.00
_cell.angle_gamma   90.00
#
_symmetry.space_group_name_H-M   'P 1'
#
loop_
_entity.id
_entity.type
_entity.pdbx_description
1 polymer ?
#
loop_
_entity_poly.entity_id
_entity_poly.type
_entity_poly.pdbx_seq_one_letter_code
_entity_poly.pdbx_strand_id
1 'polypeptide(L)'
;MSKVENQIKEIESNIIIKEKQIQDLESEIQEIKNNSKSLYEKLINQQAVLLKRKKQNVLTDIKINRLKKDIIQLCKAIQNANRKIMNTFAQMKTKKSLIKENTQCMEELYHDVIKKKAMYNEQNNTTLTILNHFFIKKEHHNNDLKLILKHKKDKIKIVKNQVKQINNNIAAKRSTIALLDNRLTANLRTIKCYIGELIHMGVIQNLNTNKKNITRICLNIINNVIQKQQGKNETVWDPHTDDDNMQTDENTVQTENREEEKLELGLNTQEFIQLENFLL
;
A
#
# COMPACT_ATOMS: atom_id res chain seq x y z
N MET A 1 127.25 -85.70 -92.89
CA MET A 1 126.02 -85.06 -92.39
C MET A 1 125.71 -85.62 -91.00
N SER A 2 125.98 -84.87 -89.92
CA SER A 2 125.53 -85.30 -88.57
C SER A 2 125.45 -84.21 -87.49
N LYS A 3 126.02 -83.00 -87.68
CA LYS A 3 126.06 -81.95 -86.63
C LYS A 3 125.07 -80.81 -86.84
N VAL A 4 124.96 -80.30 -88.08
CA VAL A 4 124.06 -79.19 -88.43
C VAL A 4 122.58 -79.61 -88.38
N GLU A 5 122.24 -80.80 -88.89
CA GLU A 5 120.87 -81.33 -88.79
C GLU A 5 120.41 -81.53 -87.34
N ASN A 6 121.31 -81.94 -86.44
CA ASN A 6 120.99 -82.08 -85.03
C ASN A 6 120.73 -80.72 -84.37
N GLN A 7 121.51 -79.68 -84.73
CA GLN A 7 121.28 -78.31 -84.26
C GLN A 7 119.96 -77.74 -84.80
N ILE A 8 119.62 -78.00 -86.07
CA ILE A 8 118.34 -77.58 -86.65
C ILE A 8 117.17 -78.24 -85.90
N LYS A 9 117.22 -79.56 -85.66
CA LYS A 9 116.19 -80.27 -84.90
C LYS A 9 116.04 -79.76 -83.47
N GLU A 10 117.15 -79.40 -82.81
CA GLU A 10 117.13 -78.82 -81.47
C GLU A 10 116.51 -77.42 -81.45
N ILE A 11 116.81 -76.60 -82.47
CA ILE A 11 116.17 -75.29 -82.67
C ILE A 11 114.67 -75.44 -82.93
N GLU A 12 114.27 -76.35 -83.82
CA GLU A 12 112.85 -76.63 -84.13
C GLU A 12 112.10 -77.10 -82.89
N SER A 13 112.68 -78.02 -82.10
CA SER A 13 112.11 -78.47 -80.84
C SER A 13 111.94 -77.31 -79.84
N ASN A 14 112.94 -76.44 -79.72
CA ASN A 14 112.87 -75.25 -78.87
C ASN A 14 111.80 -74.26 -79.35
N ILE A 15 111.65 -74.06 -80.67
CA ILE A 15 110.60 -73.22 -81.24
C ILE A 15 109.23 -73.79 -80.87
N ILE A 16 109.01 -75.10 -81.05
CA ILE A 16 107.74 -75.76 -80.70
C ILE A 16 107.43 -75.59 -79.21
N ILE A 17 108.42 -75.77 -78.34
CA ILE A 17 108.25 -75.55 -76.89
C ILE A 17 107.88 -74.08 -76.60
N LYS A 18 108.52 -73.12 -77.28
CA LYS A 18 108.26 -71.69 -77.10
C LYS A 18 106.90 -71.26 -77.63
N GLU A 19 106.47 -71.78 -78.77
CA GLU A 19 105.13 -71.53 -79.33
C GLU A 19 104.04 -72.05 -78.39
N LYS A 20 104.23 -73.23 -77.80
CA LYS A 20 103.33 -73.75 -76.79
C LYS A 20 103.27 -72.85 -75.55
N GLN A 21 104.42 -72.37 -75.06
CA GLN A 21 104.46 -71.41 -73.96
C GLN A 21 103.73 -70.09 -74.28
N ILE A 22 103.83 -69.60 -75.52
CA ILE A 22 103.10 -68.41 -75.97
C ILE A 22 101.59 -68.68 -75.94
N GLN A 23 101.12 -69.81 -76.47
CA GLN A 23 99.70 -70.17 -76.46
C GLN A 23 99.13 -70.32 -75.04
N ASP A 24 99.90 -70.93 -74.14
CA ASP A 24 99.51 -71.07 -72.73
C ASP A 24 99.37 -69.68 -72.07
N LEU A 25 100.34 -68.78 -72.29
CA LEU A 25 100.30 -67.40 -71.79
C LEU A 25 99.16 -66.57 -72.40
N GLU A 26 98.86 -66.72 -73.69
CA GLU A 26 97.72 -66.07 -74.33
C GLU A 26 96.39 -66.52 -73.72
N SER A 27 96.28 -67.80 -73.40
CA SER A 27 95.12 -68.38 -72.73
C SER A 27 94.96 -67.82 -71.30
N GLU A 28 96.05 -67.74 -70.53
CA GLU A 28 96.06 -67.11 -69.20
C GLU A 28 95.67 -65.63 -69.26
N ILE A 29 96.22 -64.86 -70.22
CA ILE A 29 95.86 -63.44 -70.43
C ILE A 29 94.36 -63.31 -70.72
N GLN A 30 93.80 -64.19 -71.53
CA GLN A 30 92.38 -64.16 -71.86
C GLN A 30 91.50 -64.50 -70.65
N GLU A 31 91.90 -65.47 -69.83
CA GLU A 31 91.22 -65.81 -68.58
C GLU A 31 91.26 -64.63 -67.60
N ILE A 32 92.41 -63.97 -67.43
CA ILE A 32 92.57 -62.78 -66.61
C ILE A 32 91.66 -61.64 -67.09
N LYS A 33 91.58 -61.40 -68.40
CA LYS A 33 90.67 -60.38 -68.98
C LYS A 33 89.21 -60.69 -68.66
N ASN A 34 88.79 -61.94 -68.82
CA ASN A 34 87.42 -62.37 -68.54
C ASN A 34 87.09 -62.23 -67.04
N ASN A 35 88.00 -62.64 -66.16
CA ASN A 35 87.85 -62.51 -64.71
C ASN A 35 87.79 -61.05 -64.27
N SER A 36 88.67 -60.20 -64.81
CA SER A 36 88.68 -58.76 -64.57
C SER A 36 87.35 -58.11 -64.98
N LYS A 37 86.84 -58.42 -66.18
CA LYS A 37 85.55 -57.92 -66.65
C LYS A 37 84.39 -58.31 -65.73
N SER A 38 84.33 -59.59 -65.33
CA SER A 38 83.32 -60.10 -64.39
C SER A 38 83.37 -59.39 -63.03
N LEU A 39 84.59 -59.11 -62.55
CA LEU A 39 84.81 -58.42 -61.28
C LEU A 39 84.33 -56.95 -61.36
N TYR A 40 84.64 -56.25 -62.45
CA TYR A 40 84.16 -54.88 -62.68
C TYR A 40 82.63 -54.82 -62.78
N GLU A 41 81.98 -55.76 -63.48
CA GLU A 41 80.51 -55.81 -63.54
C GLU A 41 79.89 -56.02 -62.15
N LYS A 42 80.46 -56.91 -61.33
CA LYS A 42 80.02 -57.11 -59.94
C LYS A 42 80.16 -55.84 -59.10
N LEU A 43 81.28 -55.12 -59.23
CA LEU A 43 81.52 -53.85 -58.53
C LEU A 43 80.51 -52.77 -58.96
N ILE A 44 80.26 -52.61 -60.26
CA ILE A 44 79.29 -51.66 -60.79
C ILE A 44 77.88 -51.98 -60.25
N ASN A 45 77.49 -53.26 -60.26
CA ASN A 45 76.20 -53.70 -59.74
C ASN A 45 76.06 -53.44 -58.22
N GLN A 46 77.10 -53.73 -57.44
CA GLN A 46 77.13 -53.42 -56.01
C GLN A 46 77.01 -51.92 -55.74
N GLN A 47 77.72 -51.09 -56.49
CA GLN A 47 77.65 -49.63 -56.38
C GLN A 47 76.23 -49.13 -56.69
N ALA A 48 75.56 -49.66 -57.72
CA ALA A 48 74.19 -49.29 -58.07
C ALA A 48 73.19 -49.64 -56.96
N VAL A 49 73.33 -50.83 -56.33
CA VAL A 49 72.48 -51.24 -55.20
C VAL A 49 72.71 -50.34 -53.99
N LEU A 50 73.97 -50.03 -53.66
CA LEU A 50 74.31 -49.14 -52.55
C LEU A 50 73.77 -47.72 -52.76
N LEU A 51 73.87 -47.18 -53.98
CA LEU A 51 73.29 -45.88 -54.32
C LEU A 51 71.77 -45.84 -54.16
N LYS A 52 71.07 -46.89 -54.62
CA LYS A 52 69.61 -47.01 -54.42
C LYS A 52 69.24 -47.03 -52.93
N ARG A 53 69.95 -47.82 -52.12
CA ARG A 53 69.74 -47.87 -50.65
C ARG A 53 70.01 -46.51 -49.99
N LYS A 54 71.11 -45.85 -50.35
CA LYS A 54 71.47 -44.53 -49.81
C LYS A 54 70.39 -43.49 -50.14
N LYS A 55 69.89 -43.46 -51.39
CA LYS A 55 68.79 -42.58 -51.80
C LYS A 55 67.53 -42.84 -50.97
N GLN A 56 67.17 -44.10 -50.76
CA GLN A 56 65.99 -44.47 -49.98
C GLN A 56 66.12 -44.04 -48.51
N ASN A 57 67.30 -44.21 -47.91
CA ASN A 57 67.56 -43.80 -46.53
C ASN A 57 67.41 -42.27 -46.38
N VAL A 58 68.03 -41.50 -47.28
CA VAL A 58 67.92 -40.02 -47.27
C VAL A 58 66.46 -39.58 -47.41
N LEU A 59 65.68 -40.18 -48.31
CA LEU A 59 64.26 -39.89 -48.47
C LEU A 59 63.46 -40.20 -47.19
N THR A 60 63.80 -41.28 -46.51
CA THR A 60 63.15 -41.70 -45.27
C THR A 60 63.47 -40.72 -44.14
N ASP A 61 64.74 -40.31 -44.01
CA ASP A 61 65.16 -39.32 -43.02
C ASP A 61 64.48 -37.97 -43.22
N ILE A 62 64.34 -37.52 -44.48
CA ILE A 62 63.61 -36.28 -44.81
C ILE A 62 62.14 -36.39 -44.37
N LYS A 63 61.48 -37.53 -44.62
CA LYS A 63 60.10 -37.76 -44.16
C LYS A 63 59.98 -37.76 -42.64
N ILE A 64 60.89 -38.45 -41.94
CA ILE A 64 60.92 -38.48 -40.48
C ILE A 64 61.09 -37.07 -39.91
N ASN A 65 62.00 -36.27 -40.49
CA ASN A 65 62.24 -34.91 -40.02
C ASN A 65 61.03 -33.98 -40.24
N ARG A 66 60.29 -34.13 -41.35
CA ARG A 66 59.02 -33.41 -41.56
C ARG A 66 57.99 -33.80 -40.50
N LEU A 67 57.79 -35.10 -40.27
CA LEU A 67 56.85 -35.58 -39.25
C LEU A 67 57.21 -35.09 -37.84
N LYS A 68 58.51 -35.07 -37.48
CA LYS A 68 58.97 -34.50 -36.21
C LYS A 68 58.59 -33.02 -36.08
N LYS A 69 58.75 -32.22 -37.15
CA LYS A 69 58.36 -30.80 -37.16
C LYS A 69 56.87 -30.63 -36.96
N ASP A 70 56.06 -31.43 -37.64
CA ASP A 70 54.60 -31.37 -37.54
C ASP A 70 54.12 -31.74 -36.14
N ILE A 71 54.69 -32.79 -35.53
CA ILE A 71 54.41 -33.18 -34.15
C ILE A 71 54.77 -32.06 -33.17
N ILE A 72 55.92 -31.40 -33.33
CA ILE A 72 56.30 -30.28 -32.46
C ILE A 72 55.31 -29.12 -32.57
N GLN A 73 54.85 -28.79 -33.78
CA GLN A 73 53.83 -27.75 -33.98
C GLN A 73 52.49 -28.13 -33.34
N LEU A 74 52.08 -29.40 -33.49
CA LEU A 74 50.85 -29.91 -32.90
C LEU A 74 50.91 -29.84 -31.37
N CYS A 75 52.03 -30.26 -30.76
CA CYS A 75 52.23 -30.18 -29.31
C CYS A 75 52.15 -28.73 -28.79
N LYS A 76 52.72 -27.76 -29.51
CA LYS A 76 52.59 -26.33 -29.16
C LYS A 76 51.15 -25.83 -29.24
N ALA A 77 50.40 -26.26 -30.26
CA ALA A 77 48.99 -25.92 -30.40
C ALA A 77 48.15 -26.50 -29.25
N ILE A 78 48.39 -27.77 -28.89
CA ILE A 78 47.75 -28.44 -27.75
C ILE A 78 48.05 -27.72 -26.44
N GLN A 79 49.32 -27.36 -26.19
CA GLN A 79 49.71 -26.60 -24.99
C GLN A 79 49.00 -25.24 -24.91
N ASN A 80 48.92 -24.52 -26.02
CA ASN A 80 48.20 -23.24 -26.07
C ASN A 80 46.69 -23.42 -25.82
N ALA A 81 46.07 -24.46 -26.39
CA ALA A 81 44.67 -24.77 -26.15
C ALA A 81 44.42 -25.12 -24.66
N ASN A 82 45.28 -25.95 -24.06
CA ASN A 82 45.19 -26.27 -22.63
C ASN A 82 45.31 -25.03 -21.75
N ARG A 83 46.22 -24.10 -22.08
CA ARG A 83 46.32 -22.83 -21.34
C ARG A 83 45.03 -22.02 -21.41
N LYS A 84 44.40 -21.94 -22.58
CA LYS A 84 43.09 -21.26 -22.75
C LYS A 84 42.01 -21.95 -21.94
N ILE A 85 41.91 -23.28 -22.01
CA ILE A 85 40.93 -24.07 -21.24
C ILE A 85 41.11 -23.80 -19.73
N MET A 86 42.35 -23.81 -19.24
CA MET A 86 42.63 -23.56 -17.83
C MET A 86 42.22 -22.15 -17.39
N ASN A 87 42.50 -21.13 -18.19
CA ASN A 87 42.07 -19.77 -17.91
C ASN A 87 40.54 -19.65 -17.86
N THR A 88 39.83 -20.26 -18.82
CA THR A 88 38.36 -20.29 -18.84
C THR A 88 37.81 -21.00 -17.60
N PHE A 89 38.41 -22.12 -17.20
CA PHE A 89 37.99 -22.86 -16.01
C PHE A 89 38.17 -22.04 -14.72
N ALA A 90 39.27 -21.30 -14.60
CA ALA A 90 39.50 -20.38 -13.48
C ALA A 90 38.42 -19.29 -13.43
N GLN A 91 38.08 -18.67 -14.57
CA GLN A 91 37.01 -17.67 -14.65
C GLN A 91 35.64 -18.25 -14.26
N MET A 92 35.34 -19.47 -14.71
CA MET A 92 34.10 -20.16 -14.33
C MET A 92 34.02 -20.42 -12.82
N LYS A 93 35.13 -20.78 -12.19
CA LYS A 93 35.20 -20.99 -10.74
C LYS A 93 34.89 -19.69 -9.97
N THR A 94 35.43 -18.56 -10.42
CA THR A 94 35.13 -17.24 -9.83
C THR A 94 33.65 -16.88 -10.00
N LYS A 95 33.10 -17.04 -11.22
CA LYS A 95 31.67 -16.80 -11.48
C LYS A 95 30.76 -17.66 -10.61
N LYS A 96 31.14 -18.92 -10.35
CA LYS A 96 30.40 -19.81 -9.45
C LYS A 96 30.33 -19.27 -8.01
N SER A 97 31.42 -18.66 -7.50
CA SER A 97 31.41 -18.02 -6.18
C SER A 97 30.43 -16.84 -6.13
N LEU A 98 30.53 -15.95 -7.13
CA LEU A 98 29.64 -14.79 -7.26
C LEU A 98 28.16 -15.17 -7.33
N ILE A 99 27.82 -16.24 -8.08
CA ILE A 99 26.44 -16.74 -8.14
C ILE A 99 25.98 -17.18 -6.74
N LYS A 100 26.82 -17.88 -5.98
CA LYS A 100 26.48 -18.33 -4.63
C LYS A 100 26.24 -17.15 -3.67
N GLU A 101 27.11 -16.14 -3.71
CA GLU A 101 26.95 -14.92 -2.91
C GLU A 101 25.66 -14.17 -3.28
N ASN A 102 25.36 -14.03 -4.57
CA ASN A 102 24.14 -13.38 -5.03
C ASN A 102 22.88 -14.15 -4.63
N THR A 103 22.90 -15.49 -4.67
CA THR A 103 21.78 -16.32 -4.20
C THR A 103 21.53 -16.09 -2.71
N GLN A 104 22.58 -16.08 -1.89
CA GLN A 104 22.44 -15.83 -0.46
C GLN A 104 21.89 -14.42 -0.17
N CYS A 105 22.36 -13.40 -0.87
CA CYS A 105 21.84 -12.04 -0.75
C CYS A 105 20.35 -11.94 -1.13
N MET A 106 19.92 -12.64 -2.19
CA MET A 106 18.50 -12.70 -2.56
C MET A 106 17.64 -13.38 -1.48
N GLU A 107 18.14 -14.44 -0.84
CA GLU A 107 17.45 -15.10 0.27
C GLU A 107 17.28 -14.18 1.49
N GLU A 108 18.31 -13.38 1.81
CA GLU A 108 18.27 -12.37 2.88
C GLU A 108 17.24 -11.27 2.57
N LEU A 109 17.27 -10.71 1.36
CA LEU A 109 16.29 -9.70 0.91
C LEU A 109 14.86 -10.23 0.97
N TYR A 110 14.64 -11.48 0.58
CA TYR A 110 13.33 -12.11 0.65
C TYR A 110 12.81 -12.20 2.10
N HIS A 111 13.67 -12.60 3.05
CA HIS A 111 13.30 -12.63 4.47
C HIS A 111 12.97 -11.23 5.02
N ASP A 112 13.74 -10.22 4.65
CA ASP A 112 13.48 -8.83 5.05
C ASP A 112 12.13 -8.31 4.54
N VAL A 113 11.79 -8.64 3.30
CA VAL A 113 10.48 -8.29 2.70
C VAL A 113 9.34 -8.95 3.47
N ILE A 114 9.45 -10.25 3.80
CA ILE A 114 8.44 -10.95 4.61
C ILE A 114 8.30 -10.29 5.98
N LYS A 115 9.42 -9.99 6.65
CA LYS A 115 9.41 -9.39 7.99
C LYS A 115 8.73 -8.02 7.98
N LYS A 116 9.05 -7.17 7.00
CA LYS A 116 8.38 -5.86 6.84
C LYS A 116 6.88 -6.02 6.60
N LYS A 117 6.47 -6.97 5.76
CA LYS A 117 5.04 -7.26 5.51
C LYS A 117 4.31 -7.69 6.79
N ALA A 118 4.94 -8.50 7.62
CA ALA A 118 4.37 -8.91 8.91
C ALA A 118 4.18 -7.72 9.87
N MET A 119 5.18 -6.84 9.99
CA MET A 119 5.10 -5.64 10.83
C MET A 119 4.00 -4.68 10.35
N TYR A 120 3.88 -4.49 9.04
CA TYR A 120 2.84 -3.61 8.46
C TYR A 120 1.42 -4.15 8.72
N ASN A 121 1.24 -5.47 8.66
CA ASN A 121 -0.03 -6.12 8.99
C ASN A 121 -0.40 -5.96 10.48
N GLU A 122 0.57 -6.08 11.40
CA GLU A 122 0.33 -5.85 12.84
C GLU A 122 -0.07 -4.40 13.13
N GLN A 123 0.60 -3.43 12.49
CA GLN A 123 0.30 -2.02 12.64
C GLN A 123 -1.11 -1.68 12.12
N ASN A 124 -1.51 -2.24 10.97
CA ASN A 124 -2.84 -2.06 10.41
C ASN A 124 -3.93 -2.63 11.33
N ASN A 125 -3.71 -3.83 11.91
CA ASN A 125 -4.64 -4.43 12.87
C ASN A 125 -4.84 -3.56 14.13
N THR A 126 -3.77 -2.92 14.60
CA THR A 126 -3.83 -2.03 15.76
C THR A 126 -4.66 -0.78 15.45
N THR A 127 -4.42 -0.17 14.29
CA THR A 127 -5.17 1.00 13.82
C THR A 127 -6.65 0.70 13.64
N LEU A 128 -7.00 -0.44 13.02
CA LEU A 128 -8.39 -0.90 12.86
C LEU A 128 -9.09 -1.10 14.21
N THR A 129 -8.35 -1.64 15.20
CA THR A 129 -8.87 -1.86 16.55
C THR A 129 -9.17 -0.55 17.27
N ILE A 130 -8.29 0.45 17.16
CA ILE A 130 -8.49 1.80 17.72
C ILE A 130 -9.73 2.46 17.07
N LEU A 131 -9.83 2.37 15.74
CA LEU A 131 -10.97 2.93 14.99
C LEU A 131 -12.29 2.32 15.43
N ASN A 132 -12.34 0.99 15.55
CA ASN A 132 -13.53 0.27 15.99
C ASN A 132 -13.93 0.68 17.43
N HIS A 133 -12.97 0.80 18.34
CA HIS A 133 -13.25 1.26 19.70
C HIS A 133 -13.81 2.69 19.73
N PHE A 134 -13.29 3.58 18.89
CA PHE A 134 -13.80 4.93 18.74
C PHE A 134 -15.26 4.93 18.26
N PHE A 135 -15.59 4.16 17.21
CA PHE A 135 -16.96 4.08 16.70
C PHE A 135 -17.96 3.55 17.72
N ILE A 136 -17.59 2.49 18.45
CA ILE A 136 -18.41 1.93 19.52
C ILE A 136 -18.68 3.00 20.59
N LYS A 137 -17.65 3.71 21.06
CA LYS A 137 -17.82 4.77 22.06
C LYS A 137 -18.67 5.94 21.55
N LYS A 138 -18.49 6.35 20.30
CA LYS A 138 -19.29 7.40 19.66
C LYS A 138 -20.77 7.03 19.65
N GLU A 139 -21.09 5.78 19.34
CA GLU A 139 -22.48 5.28 19.35
C GLU A 139 -23.09 5.31 20.76
N HIS A 140 -22.34 4.89 21.78
CA HIS A 140 -22.80 4.91 23.17
C HIS A 140 -23.12 6.34 23.63
N HIS A 141 -22.21 7.30 23.40
CA HIS A 141 -22.46 8.71 23.76
C HIS A 141 -23.66 9.31 23.03
N ASN A 142 -23.87 8.95 21.75
CA ASN A 142 -25.05 9.39 21.00
C ASN A 142 -26.35 8.86 21.60
N ASN A 143 -26.35 7.61 22.07
CA ASN A 143 -27.51 7.02 22.73
C ASN A 143 -27.81 7.69 24.08
N ASP A 144 -26.78 8.00 24.87
CA ASP A 144 -26.93 8.74 26.13
C ASP A 144 -27.50 10.14 25.91
N LEU A 145 -27.00 10.86 24.91
CA LEU A 145 -27.51 12.20 24.54
C LEU A 145 -28.99 12.14 24.14
N LYS A 146 -29.41 11.15 23.35
CA LYS A 146 -30.82 10.95 22.98
C LYS A 146 -31.69 10.73 24.22
N LEU A 147 -31.21 9.96 25.19
CA LEU A 147 -31.95 9.66 26.42
C LEU A 147 -32.10 10.90 27.31
N ILE A 148 -31.02 11.68 27.46
CA ILE A 148 -31.04 12.97 28.20
C ILE A 148 -32.02 13.94 27.54
N LEU A 149 -31.97 14.07 26.21
CA LEU A 149 -32.87 14.96 25.46
C LEU A 149 -34.34 14.56 25.65
N LYS A 150 -34.65 13.26 25.61
CA LYS A 150 -36.00 12.75 25.87
C LYS A 150 -36.48 13.12 27.26
N HIS A 151 -35.67 12.87 28.29
CA HIS A 151 -36.00 13.20 29.68
C HIS A 151 -36.24 14.71 29.89
N LYS A 152 -35.44 15.57 29.24
CA LYS A 152 -35.62 17.03 29.31
C LYS A 152 -36.92 17.46 28.63
N LYS A 153 -37.26 16.91 27.45
CA LYS A 153 -38.53 17.18 26.75
C LYS A 153 -39.74 16.78 27.60
N ASP A 154 -39.69 15.63 28.25
CA ASP A 154 -40.76 15.17 29.15
C ASP A 154 -40.93 16.10 30.36
N LYS A 155 -39.82 16.54 30.97
CA LYS A 155 -39.85 17.50 32.09
C LYS A 155 -40.49 18.83 31.67
N ILE A 156 -40.15 19.35 30.49
CA ILE A 156 -40.76 20.57 29.95
C ILE A 156 -42.27 20.39 29.77
N LYS A 157 -42.72 19.24 29.24
CA LYS A 157 -44.14 18.94 29.07
C LYS A 157 -44.90 18.93 30.40
N ILE A 158 -44.32 18.35 31.45
CA ILE A 158 -44.89 18.35 32.80
C ILE A 158 -45.06 19.78 33.32
N VAL A 159 -44.01 20.60 33.23
CA VAL A 159 -44.04 22.00 33.69
C VAL A 159 -45.08 22.80 32.91
N LYS A 160 -45.15 22.64 31.58
CA LYS A 160 -46.14 23.32 30.73
C LYS A 160 -47.58 22.98 31.16
N ASN A 161 -47.86 21.72 31.49
CA ASN A 161 -49.16 21.29 31.99
C ASN A 161 -49.49 21.88 33.37
N GLN A 162 -48.51 21.93 34.28
CA GLN A 162 -48.68 22.55 35.60
C GLN A 162 -48.99 24.05 35.48
N VAL A 163 -48.26 24.78 34.63
CA VAL A 163 -48.53 26.20 34.37
C VAL A 163 -49.95 26.41 33.83
N LYS A 164 -50.38 25.58 32.87
CA LYS A 164 -51.75 25.64 32.32
C LYS A 164 -52.81 25.43 33.41
N GLN A 165 -52.60 24.46 34.31
CA GLN A 165 -53.51 24.19 35.42
C GLN A 165 -53.58 25.36 36.42
N ILE A 166 -52.43 25.94 36.78
CA ILE A 166 -52.36 27.12 37.65
C ILE A 166 -53.12 28.29 37.01
N ASN A 167 -52.91 28.53 35.71
CA ASN A 167 -53.56 29.63 35.01
C ASN A 167 -55.09 29.47 34.97
N ASN A 168 -55.58 28.25 34.72
CA ASN A 168 -57.01 27.94 34.79
C ASN A 168 -57.59 28.20 36.19
N ASN A 169 -56.87 27.83 37.24
CA ASN A 169 -57.29 28.10 38.63
C ASN A 169 -57.33 29.60 38.95
N ILE A 170 -56.37 30.38 38.46
CA ILE A 170 -56.35 31.84 38.60
C ILE A 170 -57.56 32.46 37.89
N ALA A 171 -57.84 32.05 36.65
CA ALA A 171 -58.99 32.52 35.89
C ALA A 171 -60.32 32.22 36.62
N ALA A 172 -60.48 31.01 37.15
CA ALA A 172 -61.65 30.64 37.94
C ALA A 172 -61.80 31.50 39.21
N LYS A 173 -60.72 31.73 39.96
CA LYS A 173 -60.75 32.60 41.15
C LYS A 173 -61.08 34.05 40.79
N ARG A 174 -60.53 34.58 39.69
CA ARG A 174 -60.85 35.92 39.18
C ARG A 174 -62.35 36.05 38.88
N SER A 175 -62.93 35.07 38.19
CA SER A 175 -64.37 35.02 37.92
C SER A 175 -65.21 35.04 39.20
N THR A 176 -64.85 34.23 40.21
CA THR A 176 -65.52 34.24 41.51
C THR A 176 -65.42 35.58 42.23
N ILE A 177 -64.25 36.23 42.21
CA ILE A 177 -64.06 37.55 42.79
C ILE A 177 -64.95 38.58 42.08
N ALA A 178 -64.98 38.58 40.75
CA ALA A 178 -65.84 39.47 39.98
C ALA A 178 -67.34 39.27 40.30
N LEU A 179 -67.78 38.01 40.43
CA LEU A 179 -69.15 37.69 40.85
C LEU A 179 -69.47 38.25 42.25
N LEU A 180 -68.55 38.07 43.21
CA LEU A 180 -68.72 38.59 44.57
C LEU A 180 -68.76 40.12 44.59
N ASP A 181 -67.88 40.77 43.83
CA ASP A 181 -67.81 42.23 43.74
C ASP A 181 -69.11 42.82 43.14
N ASN A 182 -69.64 42.17 42.09
CA ASN A 182 -70.93 42.52 41.50
C ASN A 182 -72.09 42.36 42.49
N ARG A 183 -72.12 41.27 43.27
CA ARG A 183 -73.13 41.04 44.32
C ARG A 183 -73.04 42.07 45.44
N LEU A 184 -71.82 42.41 45.89
CA LEU A 184 -71.61 43.43 46.91
C LEU A 184 -72.13 44.79 46.42
N THR A 185 -71.77 45.16 45.18
CA THR A 185 -72.20 46.41 44.56
C THR A 185 -73.73 46.48 44.44
N ALA A 186 -74.38 45.39 44.01
CA ALA A 186 -75.83 45.31 43.93
C ALA A 186 -76.48 45.46 45.32
N ASN A 187 -75.99 44.75 46.33
CA ASN A 187 -76.51 44.86 47.70
C ASN A 187 -76.34 46.27 48.27
N LEU A 188 -75.18 46.91 48.03
CA LEU A 188 -74.94 48.30 48.44
C LEU A 188 -75.90 49.28 47.75
N ARG A 189 -76.21 49.08 46.46
CA ARG A 189 -77.24 49.87 45.76
C ARG A 189 -78.62 49.65 46.39
N THR A 190 -79.00 48.42 46.71
CA THR A 190 -80.28 48.12 47.39
C THR A 190 -80.38 48.82 48.75
N ILE A 191 -79.32 48.73 49.57
CA ILE A 191 -79.27 49.41 50.88
C ILE A 191 -79.35 50.93 50.69
N LYS A 192 -78.63 51.49 49.72
CA LYS A 192 -78.69 52.92 49.38
C LYS A 192 -80.11 53.34 49.02
N CYS A 193 -80.80 52.60 48.16
CA CYS A 193 -82.18 52.88 47.78
C CYS A 193 -83.12 52.82 48.98
N TYR A 194 -83.03 51.76 49.80
CA TYR A 194 -83.85 51.60 51.01
C TYR A 194 -83.66 52.75 52.02
N ILE A 195 -82.41 53.16 52.27
CA ILE A 195 -82.15 54.33 53.12
C ILE A 195 -82.73 55.60 52.49
N GLY A 196 -82.60 55.75 51.16
CA GLY A 196 -83.21 56.86 50.42
C GLY A 196 -84.73 56.93 50.57
N GLU A 197 -85.42 55.79 50.46
CA GLU A 197 -86.86 55.67 50.69
C GLU A 197 -87.25 56.05 52.12
N LEU A 198 -86.53 55.56 53.14
CA LEU A 198 -86.76 55.93 54.54
C LEU A 198 -86.59 57.43 54.81
N ILE A 199 -85.69 58.10 54.08
CA ILE A 199 -85.51 59.55 54.15
C ILE A 199 -86.71 60.25 53.51
N HIS A 200 -87.13 59.78 52.32
CA HIS A 200 -88.23 60.38 51.56
C HIS A 200 -89.59 60.22 52.26
N MET A 201 -89.85 59.09 52.93
CA MET A 201 -91.08 58.85 53.69
C MET A 201 -91.15 59.65 55.01
N GLY A 202 -90.17 60.50 55.32
CA GLY A 202 -90.17 61.33 56.53
C GLY A 202 -89.92 60.55 57.84
N VAL A 203 -89.75 59.23 57.79
CA VAL A 203 -89.48 58.37 58.96
C VAL A 203 -88.21 58.81 59.69
N ILE A 204 -87.19 59.23 58.94
CA ILE A 204 -85.92 59.72 59.50
C ILE A 204 -86.02 61.16 60.02
N GLN A 205 -87.01 61.95 59.58
CA GLN A 205 -87.20 63.32 60.07
C GLN A 205 -87.61 63.36 61.56
N ASN A 206 -88.25 62.30 62.06
CA ASN A 206 -88.67 62.13 63.46
C ASN A 206 -87.57 61.52 64.38
N LEU A 207 -86.35 61.32 63.89
CA LEU A 207 -85.24 60.80 64.68
C LEU A 207 -84.42 61.92 65.34
N ASN A 208 -83.93 61.66 66.56
CA ASN A 208 -83.04 62.55 67.32
C ASN A 208 -81.76 62.87 66.51
N THR A 209 -81.19 64.07 66.63
CA THR A 209 -80.15 64.65 65.74
C THR A 209 -78.96 63.72 65.49
N ASN A 210 -78.56 62.95 66.51
CA ASN A 210 -77.44 62.02 66.43
C ASN A 210 -77.69 60.85 65.45
N LYS A 211 -78.94 60.35 65.37
CA LYS A 211 -79.31 59.25 64.45
C LYS A 211 -79.35 59.72 62.99
N LYS A 212 -79.77 60.96 62.73
CA LYS A 212 -79.73 61.58 61.37
C LYS A 212 -78.30 61.66 60.83
N ASN A 213 -77.34 62.05 61.68
CA ASN A 213 -75.93 62.10 61.30
C ASN A 213 -75.37 60.72 60.95
N ILE A 214 -75.70 59.68 61.72
CA ILE A 214 -75.29 58.29 61.43
C ILE A 214 -75.79 57.84 60.06
N THR A 215 -77.07 58.08 59.74
CA THR A 215 -77.63 57.69 58.43
C THR A 215 -76.93 58.40 57.27
N ARG A 216 -76.62 59.70 57.41
CA ARG A 216 -75.91 60.47 56.38
C ARG A 216 -74.46 60.00 56.21
N ILE A 217 -73.78 59.65 57.30
CA ILE A 217 -72.43 59.06 57.28
C ILE A 217 -72.47 57.71 56.56
N CYS A 218 -73.42 56.82 56.89
CA CYS A 218 -73.59 55.54 56.21
C CYS A 218 -73.83 55.71 54.71
N LEU A 219 -74.68 56.67 54.31
CA LEU A 219 -74.96 56.93 52.89
C LEU A 219 -73.73 57.44 52.14
N ASN A 220 -72.93 58.32 52.77
CA ASN A 220 -71.66 58.79 52.22
C ASN A 220 -70.65 57.65 52.08
N ILE A 221 -70.54 56.76 53.08
CA ILE A 221 -69.66 55.58 53.00
C ILE A 221 -70.11 54.66 51.86
N ILE A 222 -71.40 54.35 51.76
CA ILE A 222 -71.95 53.51 50.69
C ILE A 222 -71.69 54.13 49.31
N ASN A 223 -71.92 55.45 49.16
CA ASN A 223 -71.64 56.15 47.91
C ASN A 223 -70.15 56.11 47.54
N ASN A 224 -69.25 56.31 48.51
CA ASN A 224 -67.81 56.24 48.27
C ASN A 224 -67.37 54.82 47.86
N VAL A 225 -67.95 53.77 48.44
CA VAL A 225 -67.65 52.38 48.07
C VAL A 225 -68.18 52.07 46.67
N ILE A 226 -69.43 52.43 46.36
CA ILE A 226 -70.03 52.25 45.04
C ILE A 226 -69.23 53.02 43.97
N GLN A 227 -68.82 54.26 44.24
CA GLN A 227 -68.00 55.05 43.31
C GLN A 227 -66.61 54.45 43.11
N LYS A 228 -65.96 53.94 44.15
CA LYS A 228 -64.67 53.24 44.00
C LYS A 228 -64.79 51.94 43.20
N GLN A 229 -65.93 51.24 43.28
CA GLN A 229 -66.20 50.04 42.49
C GLN A 229 -66.58 50.39 41.03
N GLN A 230 -67.33 51.47 40.80
CA GLN A 230 -67.69 51.94 39.46
C GLN A 230 -66.54 52.63 38.73
N GLY A 231 -65.67 53.36 39.43
CA GLY A 231 -64.44 53.94 38.88
C GLY A 231 -63.40 52.91 38.48
N LYS A 232 -63.57 51.63 38.89
CA LYS A 232 -62.80 50.51 38.34
C LYS A 232 -63.35 49.98 37.01
N ASN A 233 -64.59 50.32 36.63
CA ASN A 233 -65.14 49.95 35.33
C ASN A 233 -64.59 50.80 34.17
N GLU A 234 -63.84 51.88 34.43
CA GLU A 234 -63.07 52.60 33.39
C GLU A 234 -61.71 51.94 33.10
N THR A 235 -61.16 51.18 34.05
CA THR A 235 -60.17 50.14 33.74
C THR A 235 -60.90 48.86 33.42
N VAL A 236 -61.52 48.84 32.24
CA VAL A 236 -61.77 47.60 31.50
C VAL A 236 -60.40 46.94 31.29
N TRP A 237 -59.94 46.16 32.27
CA TRP A 237 -59.12 44.99 31.97
C TRP A 237 -60.09 43.97 31.39
N ASP A 238 -60.50 44.22 30.14
CA ASP A 238 -61.07 43.19 29.28
C ASP A 238 -59.93 42.20 29.00
N PRO A 239 -59.95 40.99 29.59
CA PRO A 239 -58.92 40.01 29.34
C PRO A 239 -59.08 39.37 27.94
N HIS A 240 -60.09 39.78 27.17
CA HIS A 240 -60.33 39.37 25.79
C HIS A 240 -60.06 40.48 24.76
N THR A 241 -59.51 41.64 25.17
CA THR A 241 -58.83 42.56 24.22
C THR A 241 -57.30 42.42 24.21
N ASP A 242 -56.75 41.51 25.01
CA ASP A 242 -55.37 40.99 24.83
C ASP A 242 -55.36 39.66 24.05
N ASP A 243 -56.46 39.32 23.36
CA ASP A 243 -56.57 38.12 22.52
C ASP A 243 -56.40 38.39 21.01
N ASP A 244 -55.92 39.57 20.61
CA ASP A 244 -55.53 39.82 19.20
C ASP A 244 -54.27 40.70 19.00
N ASN A 245 -53.52 40.97 20.08
CA ASN A 245 -52.22 41.67 19.99
C ASN A 245 -51.21 41.23 21.06
N MET A 246 -51.27 39.98 21.52
CA MET A 246 -49.99 39.27 21.57
C MET A 246 -49.57 39.12 20.12
N GLN A 247 -48.76 40.08 19.65
CA GLN A 247 -47.63 39.71 18.83
C GLN A 247 -46.93 38.57 19.59
N THR A 248 -47.36 37.34 19.30
CA THR A 248 -46.43 36.41 18.71
C THR A 248 -45.62 37.27 17.75
N ASP A 249 -44.41 37.63 18.16
CA ASP A 249 -43.31 37.53 17.23
C ASP A 249 -43.39 36.09 16.70
N GLU A 250 -44.26 35.92 15.70
CA GLU A 250 -43.87 35.45 14.41
C GLU A 250 -42.43 35.92 14.12
N ASN A 251 -41.47 35.25 14.76
CA ASN A 251 -40.50 34.56 13.95
C ASN A 251 -41.26 33.42 13.24
N THR A 252 -42.13 33.77 12.29
CA THR A 252 -42.29 33.04 11.04
C THR A 252 -40.96 33.13 10.31
N VAL A 253 -39.94 32.50 10.90
CA VAL A 253 -39.08 31.67 10.08
C VAL A 253 -39.96 30.46 9.82
N GLN A 254 -40.61 30.46 8.66
CA GLN A 254 -40.96 29.22 7.98
C GLN A 254 -39.67 28.42 7.80
N THR A 255 -39.31 27.65 8.82
CA THR A 255 -38.61 26.39 8.66
C THR A 255 -39.60 25.32 9.07
N GLU A 256 -40.62 25.14 8.23
CA GLU A 256 -41.35 23.87 8.19
C GLU A 256 -40.35 22.77 7.87
N ASN A 257 -39.92 22.07 8.92
CA ASN A 257 -39.68 20.63 8.97
C ASN A 257 -39.27 19.96 7.64
N ARG A 258 -38.10 20.30 7.12
CA ARG A 258 -37.43 19.45 6.13
C ARG A 258 -36.01 19.04 6.45
N GLU A 259 -35.59 19.30 7.67
CA GLU A 259 -34.43 18.63 8.23
C GLU A 259 -34.90 18.09 9.58
N GLU A 260 -35.21 16.79 9.56
CA GLU A 260 -34.57 15.90 10.52
C GLU A 260 -33.21 16.50 10.90
N GLU A 261 -33.15 17.26 12.00
CA GLU A 261 -31.92 17.47 12.74
C GLU A 261 -31.50 16.08 13.23
N LYS A 262 -30.95 15.31 12.29
CA LYS A 262 -29.73 14.57 12.52
C LYS A 262 -28.85 15.53 13.31
N LEU A 263 -28.87 15.37 14.64
CA LEU A 263 -27.67 15.48 15.45
C LEU A 263 -26.68 14.40 14.97
N GLU A 264 -26.30 14.47 13.70
CA GLU A 264 -24.98 14.09 13.28
C GLU A 264 -24.11 15.12 13.99
N LEU A 265 -23.43 14.69 15.04
CA LEU A 265 -22.15 15.29 15.40
C LEU A 265 -21.28 15.22 14.13
N GLY A 266 -21.41 16.25 13.30
CA GLY A 266 -20.47 16.63 12.28
C GLY A 266 -19.21 17.01 13.01
N LEU A 267 -18.43 15.98 13.38
CA LEU A 267 -16.99 16.15 13.49
C LEU A 267 -16.59 16.81 12.17
N ASN A 268 -16.04 18.02 12.30
CA ASN A 268 -15.66 18.90 11.23
C ASN A 268 -15.07 18.08 10.08
N THR A 269 -15.59 18.23 8.87
CA THR A 269 -15.20 17.46 7.67
C THR A 269 -13.68 17.42 7.48
N GLN A 270 -12.98 18.43 8.02
CA GLN A 270 -11.53 18.52 8.14
C GLN A 270 -10.87 17.38 8.95
N GLU A 271 -11.44 16.98 10.08
CA GLU A 271 -10.90 15.92 10.96
C GLU A 271 -11.03 14.54 10.31
N PHE A 272 -12.11 14.31 9.55
CA PHE A 272 -12.31 13.07 8.80
C PHE A 272 -11.35 12.99 7.61
N ILE A 273 -11.14 14.09 6.88
CA ILE A 273 -10.14 14.17 5.81
C ILE A 273 -8.72 13.98 6.36
N GLN A 274 -8.41 14.53 7.54
CA GLN A 274 -7.12 14.32 8.20
C GLN A 274 -6.93 12.88 8.69
N LEU A 275 -7.98 12.23 9.17
CA LEU A 275 -7.95 10.82 9.56
C LEU A 275 -7.77 9.91 8.34
N GLU A 276 -8.47 10.20 7.23
CA GLU A 276 -8.36 9.44 5.98
C GLU A 276 -6.95 9.58 5.36
N ASN A 277 -6.36 10.77 5.43
CA ASN A 277 -4.97 11.02 5.03
C ASN A 277 -3.92 10.40 5.98
N PHE A 278 -4.26 10.10 7.23
CA PHE A 278 -3.38 9.42 8.17
C PHE A 278 -3.37 7.90 7.99
N LEU A 279 -4.43 7.35 7.39
CA LEU A 279 -4.64 5.91 7.20
C LEU A 279 -4.19 5.38 5.83
N LEU A 280 -3.90 6.28 4.87
CA LEU A 280 -3.31 5.99 3.55
C LEU A 280 -1.79 6.19 3.58
#